data_AF-A0A9X0D3S8-F1
#
_entry.id   AF-A0A9X0D3S8-F1
#
_cell.length_a   1.000
_cell.length_b   1.000
_cell.length_c   1.000
_cell.angle_alpha   90.00
_cell.angle_beta   90.00
_cell.angle_gamma   90.00
#
_symmetry.space_group_name_H-M   'P 1'
#
loop_
_entity.id
_entity.type
_entity.pdbx_description
1 polymer ?
#
loop_
_entity_poly.entity_id
_entity_poly.type
_entity_poly.pdbx_seq_one_letter_code
_entity_poly.pdbx_strand_id
1 'polypeptide(L)'
;MEKSVQMIVIGGGISGLCAAKLLALEHGISVTVLEARNRVGGRTNTLEDPKFKYTDLGGAYVGPTQNRILRVAKELGVQTYKVYNQGSTVELLDGKRRVFAGDVSTWNPIAILDYYNMIRVLDKMGEEIPLDQPWNAPKATEWDSMTVKEFLDKTCWSGYTKKTHGTSLQRCNGCRARRHVVVVLSVVPQVRLWSAQSCSYWDAGQERKFMGGSQTN
;
A
#
# COMPACT_ATOMS: atom_id res chain seq x y z
N MET A 1 -29.79 -27.03 18.49
CA MET A 1 -28.48 -27.46 19.02
C MET A 1 -27.50 -26.32 18.83
N GLU A 2 -26.96 -25.75 19.91
CA GLU A 2 -25.79 -24.87 19.80
C GLU A 2 -24.64 -25.70 19.22
N LYS A 3 -24.04 -25.23 18.12
CA LYS A 3 -22.77 -25.79 17.64
C LYS A 3 -21.69 -25.37 18.65
N SER A 4 -20.97 -26.32 19.23
CA SER A 4 -19.79 -26.01 20.05
C SER A 4 -18.69 -25.47 19.13
N VAL A 5 -18.47 -24.15 19.17
CA VAL A 5 -17.41 -23.47 18.42
C VAL A 5 -16.24 -23.22 19.36
N GLN A 6 -15.02 -23.59 18.95
CA GLN A 6 -13.82 -23.37 19.75
C GLN A 6 -13.22 -21.98 19.51
N MET A 7 -13.34 -21.46 18.28
CA MET A 7 -12.82 -20.16 17.89
C MET A 7 -13.79 -19.39 17.00
N ILE A 8 -13.94 -18.09 17.24
CA ILE A 8 -14.72 -17.19 16.40
C ILE A 8 -13.78 -16.17 15.76
N VAL A 9 -13.84 -16.04 14.43
CA VAL A 9 -13.14 -15.01 13.67
C VAL A 9 -14.16 -13.95 13.25
N ILE A 10 -13.93 -12.70 13.65
CA ILE A 10 -14.79 -11.57 13.29
C ILE A 10 -14.22 -10.90 12.03
N GLY A 11 -14.94 -11.00 10.92
CA GLY A 11 -14.60 -10.43 9.62
C GLY A 11 -14.07 -11.46 8.62
N GLY A 12 -14.77 -11.62 7.50
CA GLY A 12 -14.44 -12.48 6.36
C GLY A 12 -13.61 -11.78 5.29
N GLY A 13 -12.72 -10.86 5.68
CA GLY A 13 -11.68 -10.33 4.79
C GLY A 13 -10.48 -11.28 4.67
N ILE A 14 -9.52 -10.97 3.79
CA ILE A 14 -8.31 -11.81 3.59
C ILE A 14 -7.65 -12.22 4.91
N SER A 15 -7.46 -11.26 5.84
CA SER A 15 -6.83 -11.56 7.15
C SER A 15 -7.61 -12.59 7.96
N GLY A 16 -8.93 -12.44 8.05
CA GLY A 16 -9.78 -13.36 8.83
C GLY A 16 -9.90 -14.73 8.16
N LEU A 17 -10.03 -14.77 6.83
CA LEU A 17 -10.07 -16.02 6.07
C LEU A 17 -8.75 -16.78 6.14
N CYS A 18 -7.59 -16.10 6.07
CA CYS A 18 -6.30 -16.75 6.27
C CYS A 18 -6.14 -17.30 7.69
N ALA A 19 -6.59 -16.57 8.72
CA ALA A 19 -6.56 -17.07 10.09
C ALA A 19 -7.47 -18.30 10.27
N ALA A 20 -8.70 -18.24 9.73
CA ALA A 20 -9.64 -19.36 9.77
C ALA A 20 -9.10 -20.59 9.01
N LYS A 21 -8.50 -20.39 7.82
CA LYS A 21 -7.85 -21.45 7.04
C LYS A 21 -6.75 -22.14 7.86
N LEU A 22 -5.85 -21.36 8.46
CA LEU A 22 -4.74 -21.86 9.27
C LEU A 22 -5.26 -22.70 10.46
N LEU A 23 -6.18 -22.14 11.25
CA LEU A 23 -6.74 -22.81 12.42
C LEU A 23 -7.52 -24.09 12.06
N ALA A 24 -8.34 -24.04 11.01
CA ALA A 24 -9.17 -25.17 10.62
C ALA A 24 -8.39 -26.27 9.90
N LEU A 25 -7.56 -25.92 8.91
CA LEU A 25 -6.90 -26.92 8.05
C LEU A 25 -5.58 -27.42 8.62
N GLU A 26 -4.82 -26.58 9.31
CA GLU A 26 -3.49 -26.96 9.82
C GLU A 26 -3.53 -27.42 11.28
N HIS A 27 -4.50 -26.93 12.06
CA HIS A 27 -4.62 -27.24 13.49
C HIS A 27 -5.89 -28.04 13.86
N GLY A 28 -6.80 -28.29 12.92
CA GLY A 28 -8.02 -29.07 13.17
C GLY A 28 -9.01 -28.42 14.16
N ILE A 29 -8.90 -27.10 14.37
CA ILE A 29 -9.73 -26.36 15.33
C ILE A 29 -11.07 -26.01 14.68
N SER A 30 -12.17 -26.16 15.43
CA SER A 30 -13.50 -25.73 14.99
C SER A 30 -13.61 -24.20 14.98
N VAL A 31 -13.69 -23.61 13.80
CA VAL A 31 -13.75 -22.14 13.61
C VAL A 31 -15.08 -21.72 12.97
N THR A 32 -15.67 -20.64 13.47
CA THR A 32 -16.76 -19.91 12.81
C THR A 32 -16.29 -18.52 12.40
N VAL A 33 -16.52 -18.15 11.13
CA VAL A 33 -16.25 -16.79 10.63
C VAL A 33 -17.57 -16.01 10.61
N LEU A 34 -17.60 -14.86 11.27
CA LEU A 34 -18.73 -13.93 11.27
C LEU A 34 -18.38 -12.72 10.39
N GLU A 35 -19.01 -12.62 9.22
CA GLU A 35 -18.86 -11.48 8.31
C GLU A 35 -20.10 -10.59 8.38
N ALA A 36 -19.88 -9.27 8.45
CA ALA A 36 -20.95 -8.29 8.56
C ALA A 36 -21.71 -8.09 7.24
N ARG A 37 -21.05 -8.29 6.10
CA ARG A 37 -21.63 -8.14 4.76
C ARG A 37 -22.20 -9.46 4.26
N ASN A 38 -22.99 -9.36 3.18
CA ASN A 38 -23.45 -10.50 2.39
C ASN A 38 -22.37 -11.10 1.47
N ARG A 39 -21.10 -10.71 1.64
CA ARG A 39 -19.96 -11.18 0.85
C ARG A 39 -18.70 -11.19 1.69
N VAL A 40 -17.78 -12.10 1.35
CA VAL A 40 -16.41 -12.11 1.88
C VAL A 40 -15.49 -11.16 1.10
N GLY A 41 -14.23 -11.05 1.48
CA GLY A 41 -13.18 -10.24 0.81
C GLY A 41 -12.92 -8.89 1.47
N GLY A 42 -13.94 -8.31 2.12
CA GLY A 42 -13.79 -7.04 2.85
C GLY A 42 -13.37 -5.88 1.92
N ARG A 43 -12.09 -5.48 2.02
CA ARG A 43 -11.48 -4.41 1.20
C ARG A 43 -11.07 -4.88 -0.21
N THR A 44 -11.15 -6.18 -0.51
CA THR A 44 -11.16 -6.68 -1.88
C THR A 44 -12.61 -6.89 -2.33
N ASN A 45 -12.90 -6.51 -3.56
CA ASN A 45 -14.23 -6.60 -4.16
C ASN A 45 -14.09 -6.68 -5.67
N THR A 46 -14.40 -7.84 -6.25
CA THR A 46 -14.41 -8.06 -7.69
C THR A 46 -15.85 -7.93 -8.18
N LEU A 47 -16.09 -6.98 -9.08
CA LEU A 47 -17.35 -6.86 -9.79
C LEU A 47 -17.26 -7.63 -11.11
N GLU A 48 -18.16 -8.57 -11.34
CA GLU A 48 -18.32 -9.27 -12.61
C GLU A 48 -19.43 -8.63 -13.44
N ASP A 49 -19.19 -8.45 -14.74
CA ASP A 49 -20.17 -7.91 -15.68
C ASP A 49 -19.86 -8.44 -17.09
N PRO A 50 -20.87 -8.90 -17.86
CA PRO A 50 -20.67 -9.39 -19.22
C PRO A 50 -19.92 -8.43 -20.16
N LYS A 51 -20.02 -7.11 -19.95
CA LYS A 51 -19.39 -6.08 -20.80
C LYS A 51 -17.88 -5.98 -20.63
N PHE A 52 -17.38 -6.24 -19.43
CA PHE A 52 -15.95 -6.08 -19.10
C PHE A 52 -15.35 -7.29 -18.38
N LYS A 53 -16.07 -8.42 -18.32
CA LYS A 53 -15.75 -9.66 -17.62
C LYS A 53 -15.68 -9.48 -16.10
N TYR A 54 -14.66 -8.78 -15.61
CA TYR A 54 -14.49 -8.47 -14.20
C TYR A 54 -13.69 -7.18 -13.98
N THR A 55 -13.86 -6.54 -12.83
CA THR A 55 -13.04 -5.41 -12.39
C THR A 55 -12.91 -5.39 -10.86
N ASP A 56 -11.71 -5.06 -10.37
CA ASP A 56 -11.49 -4.86 -8.93
C ASP A 56 -11.92 -3.45 -8.53
N LEU A 57 -12.87 -3.36 -7.61
CA LEU A 57 -13.31 -2.11 -6.97
C LEU A 57 -12.55 -1.84 -5.65
N GLY A 58 -11.72 -2.78 -5.22
CA GLY A 58 -10.94 -2.73 -3.98
C GLY A 58 -9.43 -2.89 -4.20
N GLY A 59 -8.73 -3.43 -3.20
CA GLY A 59 -7.30 -3.71 -3.31
C GLY A 59 -7.01 -4.77 -4.38
N ALA A 60 -6.22 -4.43 -5.39
CA ALA A 60 -6.05 -5.27 -6.59
C ALA A 60 -4.60 -5.67 -6.90
N TYR A 61 -3.64 -4.88 -6.43
CA TYR A 61 -2.24 -4.99 -6.84
C TYR A 61 -1.44 -5.89 -5.91
N VAL A 62 -0.54 -6.67 -6.51
CA VAL A 62 0.50 -7.44 -5.82
C VAL A 62 1.83 -7.31 -6.55
N GLY A 63 2.93 -7.56 -5.83
CA GLY A 63 4.27 -7.42 -6.40
C GLY A 63 5.34 -8.23 -5.67
N PRO A 64 6.60 -8.12 -6.10
CA PRO A 64 7.74 -8.73 -5.42
C PRO A 64 7.79 -8.40 -3.93
N THR A 65 8.40 -9.27 -3.13
CA THR A 65 8.44 -9.24 -1.65
C THR A 65 7.11 -9.51 -0.93
N GLN A 66 5.96 -9.40 -1.60
CA GLN A 66 4.64 -9.73 -1.04
C GLN A 66 4.38 -11.26 -1.03
N ASN A 67 5.35 -12.01 -0.52
CA ASN A 67 5.42 -13.47 -0.64
C ASN A 67 4.24 -14.20 0.00
N ARG A 68 3.67 -13.66 1.08
CA ARG A 68 2.56 -14.30 1.82
C ARG A 68 1.30 -14.38 0.96
N ILE A 69 0.88 -13.27 0.34
CA ILE A 69 -0.33 -13.25 -0.49
C ILE A 69 -0.10 -14.02 -1.80
N LEU A 70 1.10 -13.93 -2.39
CA LEU A 70 1.46 -14.71 -3.57
C LEU A 70 1.46 -16.23 -3.31
N ARG A 71 1.90 -16.66 -2.12
CA ARG A 71 1.84 -18.06 -1.69
C ARG A 71 0.39 -18.54 -1.56
N VAL A 72 -0.46 -17.77 -0.87
CA VAL A 72 -1.89 -18.11 -0.70
C VAL A 72 -2.60 -18.18 -2.06
N ALA A 73 -2.34 -17.21 -2.94
CA ALA A 73 -2.91 -17.24 -4.30
C ALA A 73 -2.48 -18.49 -5.06
N LYS A 74 -1.21 -18.88 -4.97
CA LYS A 74 -0.69 -20.11 -5.58
C LYS A 74 -1.35 -21.37 -5.01
N GLU A 75 -1.51 -21.46 -3.69
CA GLU A 75 -2.21 -22.57 -3.01
C GLU A 75 -3.67 -22.71 -3.49
N LEU A 76 -4.33 -21.58 -3.76
CA LEU A 76 -5.71 -21.53 -4.26
C LEU A 76 -5.83 -21.63 -5.79
N GLY A 77 -4.71 -21.82 -6.51
CA GLY A 77 -4.70 -21.90 -7.97
C GLY A 77 -4.96 -20.57 -8.70
N VAL A 78 -4.90 -19.43 -8.00
CA VAL A 78 -5.12 -18.10 -8.56
C VAL A 78 -3.85 -17.58 -9.21
N GLN A 79 -3.91 -17.31 -10.52
CA GLN A 79 -2.79 -16.81 -11.30
C GLN A 79 -2.67 -15.28 -11.22
N THR A 80 -1.49 -14.75 -11.54
CA THR A 80 -1.25 -13.30 -11.65
C THR A 80 -0.84 -12.91 -13.07
N TYR A 81 -1.13 -11.67 -13.45
CA TYR A 81 -0.68 -11.07 -14.71
C TYR A 81 0.00 -9.72 -14.45
N LYS A 82 0.92 -9.32 -15.32
CA LYS A 82 1.61 -8.03 -15.23
C LYS A 82 0.68 -6.90 -15.65
N VAL A 83 0.66 -5.82 -14.88
CA VAL A 83 -0.05 -4.59 -15.24
C VAL A 83 0.61 -4.00 -16.49
N TYR A 84 -0.20 -3.53 -17.43
CA TYR A 84 0.31 -2.87 -18.62
C TYR A 84 1.03 -1.58 -18.23
N ASN A 85 2.32 -1.53 -18.53
CA ASN A 85 3.19 -0.38 -18.23
C ASN A 85 4.18 -0.10 -19.38
N GLN A 86 3.76 -0.34 -20.62
CA GLN A 86 4.55 0.08 -21.78
C GLN A 86 4.14 1.52 -22.16
N GLY A 87 5.13 2.39 -22.38
CA GLY A 87 4.93 3.79 -22.73
C GLY A 87 5.58 4.77 -21.75
N SER A 88 5.20 6.04 -21.83
CA SER A 88 5.74 7.10 -20.99
C SER A 88 4.80 7.44 -19.83
N THR A 89 5.38 7.78 -18.68
CA THR A 89 4.61 8.28 -17.54
C THR A 89 4.22 9.73 -17.80
N VAL A 90 2.99 10.08 -17.43
CA VAL A 90 2.46 11.44 -17.56
C VAL A 90 2.20 12.03 -16.18
N GLU A 91 2.85 13.15 -15.88
CA GLU A 91 2.54 13.97 -14.72
C GLU A 91 1.71 15.18 -15.16
N LEU A 92 0.65 15.47 -14.42
CA LEU A 92 -0.10 16.72 -14.53
C LEU A 92 0.08 17.51 -13.24
N LEU A 93 0.98 18.50 -13.27
CA LEU A 93 1.30 19.35 -12.13
C LEU A 93 1.05 20.81 -12.49
N ASP A 94 0.29 21.52 -11.65
CA ASP A 94 -0.09 22.92 -11.85
C ASP A 94 -0.71 23.19 -13.24
N GLY A 95 -1.54 22.27 -13.72
CA GLY A 95 -2.17 22.34 -15.04
C GLY A 95 -1.24 22.08 -16.23
N LYS A 96 0.05 21.81 -15.99
CA LYS A 96 1.02 21.49 -17.03
C LYS A 96 1.24 19.99 -17.14
N ARG A 97 0.98 19.45 -18.33
CA ARG A 97 1.29 18.05 -18.67
C ARG A 97 2.79 17.91 -18.94
N ARG A 98 3.43 16.95 -18.29
CA ARG A 98 4.82 16.54 -18.53
C ARG A 98 4.84 15.05 -18.82
N VAL A 99 5.54 14.68 -19.88
CA VAL A 99 5.79 13.29 -20.25
C VAL A 99 7.24 13.01 -19.94
N PHE A 100 7.50 11.96 -19.16
CA PHE A 100 8.84 11.62 -18.73
C PHE A 100 9.04 10.11 -18.66
N ALA A 101 10.30 9.72 -18.68
CA ALA A 101 10.77 8.38 -18.37
C ALA A 101 11.63 8.47 -17.10
N GLY A 102 11.53 7.48 -16.21
CA GLY A 102 12.24 7.46 -14.93
C GLY A 102 11.45 8.08 -13.77
N ASP A 103 12.16 8.57 -12.76
CA ASP A 103 11.58 8.89 -11.44
C ASP A 103 11.04 10.32 -11.31
N VAL A 104 11.57 11.26 -12.11
CA VAL A 104 11.30 12.70 -11.98
C VAL A 104 10.91 13.33 -13.31
N SER A 105 9.98 14.29 -13.26
CA SER A 105 9.45 14.99 -14.44
C SER A 105 10.15 16.32 -14.73
N THR A 106 11.15 16.71 -13.94
CA THR A 106 11.80 18.02 -14.00
C THR A 106 13.27 17.92 -14.39
N TRP A 107 13.77 18.96 -15.07
CA TRP A 107 15.18 19.12 -15.44
C TRP A 107 15.92 20.11 -14.54
N ASN A 108 15.26 20.70 -13.54
CA ASN A 108 15.91 21.63 -12.62
C ASN A 108 16.82 20.86 -11.65
N PRO A 109 18.16 21.05 -11.71
CA PRO A 109 19.10 20.26 -10.92
C PRO A 109 18.91 20.43 -9.41
N ILE A 110 18.48 21.61 -8.95
CA ILE A 110 18.19 21.86 -7.53
C ILE A 110 16.96 21.07 -7.08
N ALA A 111 15.92 21.03 -7.90
CA ALA A 111 14.71 20.27 -7.60
C ALA A 111 14.96 18.76 -7.63
N ILE A 112 15.80 18.28 -8.55
CA ILE A 112 16.22 16.88 -8.62
C ILE A 112 17.03 16.50 -7.37
N LEU A 113 17.99 17.34 -6.98
CA LEU A 113 18.80 17.11 -5.77
C LEU A 113 17.92 17.05 -4.51
N ASP A 114 16.99 18.00 -4.38
CA ASP A 114 16.03 18.06 -3.27
C ASP A 114 15.10 16.83 -3.24
N TYR A 115 14.64 16.36 -4.41
CA TYR A 115 13.85 15.14 -4.53
C TYR A 115 14.59 13.89 -4.02
N TYR A 116 15.83 13.67 -4.50
CA TYR A 116 16.62 12.53 -4.04
C TYR A 116 17.08 12.69 -2.59
N ASN A 117 17.32 13.92 -2.11
CA ASN A 117 17.59 14.17 -0.70
C ASN A 117 16.39 13.75 0.17
N MET A 118 15.17 14.10 -0.24
CA MET A 118 13.96 13.73 0.49
C MET A 118 13.79 12.20 0.59
N ILE A 119 14.03 11.46 -0.49
CA ILE A 119 14.04 9.98 -0.47
C ILE A 119 15.06 9.48 0.56
N ARG A 120 16.31 9.97 0.49
CA ARG A 120 17.38 9.55 1.41
C ARG A 120 17.07 9.88 2.88
N VAL A 121 16.41 11.00 3.15
CA VAL A 121 15.98 11.37 4.50
C VAL A 121 14.91 10.39 5.00
N LEU A 122 13.90 10.08 4.18
CA LEU A 122 12.86 9.11 4.54
C LEU A 122 13.43 7.72 4.78
N ASP A 123 14.37 7.26 3.95
CA ASP A 123 15.00 5.95 4.12
C ASP A 123 15.78 5.86 5.44
N LYS A 124 16.59 6.88 5.76
CA LYS A 124 17.33 6.95 7.03
C LYS A 124 16.40 7.00 8.25
N MET A 125 15.34 7.80 8.18
CA MET A 125 14.33 7.82 9.25
C MET A 125 13.67 6.45 9.38
N GLY A 126 13.41 5.78 8.24
CA GLY A 126 12.94 4.41 8.21
C GLY A 126 13.86 3.48 8.98
N GLU A 127 15.16 3.51 8.70
CA GLU A 127 16.18 2.68 9.35
C GLU A 127 16.15 2.77 10.88
N GLU A 128 15.93 3.98 11.41
CA GLU A 128 15.84 4.26 12.85
C GLU A 128 14.55 3.75 13.53
N ILE A 129 13.48 3.47 12.78
CA ILE A 129 12.20 3.06 13.37
C ILE A 129 12.09 1.52 13.43
N PRO A 130 11.94 0.93 14.63
CA PRO A 130 11.66 -0.49 14.76
C PRO A 130 10.30 -0.84 14.13
N LEU A 131 10.27 -1.83 13.24
CA LEU A 131 9.07 -2.17 12.45
C LEU A 131 7.90 -2.66 13.32
N ASP A 132 8.18 -3.48 14.33
CA ASP A 132 7.14 -4.06 15.21
C ASP A 132 6.75 -3.12 16.36
N GLN A 133 7.59 -2.11 16.64
CA GLN A 133 7.43 -1.20 17.78
C GLN A 133 7.83 0.23 17.39
N PRO A 134 7.09 0.88 16.46
CA PRO A 134 7.48 2.19 15.93
C PRO A 134 7.52 3.29 17.01
N TRP A 135 6.72 3.15 18.07
CA TRP A 135 6.72 4.05 19.23
C TRP A 135 8.03 4.03 20.04
N ASN A 136 8.90 3.04 19.83
CA ASN A 136 10.21 2.95 20.49
C ASN A 136 11.35 3.60 19.67
N ALA A 137 11.06 4.24 18.54
CA ALA A 137 12.08 4.95 17.77
C ALA A 137 12.71 6.09 18.61
N PRO A 138 14.01 6.40 18.41
CA PRO A 138 14.70 7.43 19.21
C PRO A 138 14.02 8.80 19.22
N LYS A 139 13.32 9.15 18.14
CA LYS A 139 12.59 10.41 17.97
C LYS A 139 11.08 10.21 17.82
N ALA A 140 10.53 9.11 18.34
CA ALA A 140 9.12 8.75 18.18
C ALA A 140 8.18 9.90 18.55
N THR A 141 8.35 10.52 19.72
CA THR A 141 7.50 11.63 20.18
C THR A 141 7.58 12.85 19.26
N GLU A 142 8.75 13.21 18.76
CA GLU A 142 8.92 14.34 17.83
C GLU A 142 8.19 14.05 16.51
N TRP A 143 8.40 12.86 15.94
CA TRP A 143 7.80 12.48 14.65
C TRP A 143 6.30 12.22 14.76
N ASP A 144 5.80 11.76 15.90
CA ASP A 144 4.37 11.56 16.12
C ASP A 144 3.63 12.88 16.36
N SER A 145 4.32 13.88 16.92
CA SER A 145 3.77 15.22 17.13
C SER A 145 3.80 16.09 15.87
N MET A 146 4.54 15.69 14.85
CA MET A 146 4.71 16.44 13.60
C MET A 146 3.79 15.89 12.51
N THR A 147 3.10 16.79 11.83
CA THR A 147 2.32 16.40 10.65
C THR A 147 3.22 16.20 9.44
N VAL A 148 2.81 15.34 8.50
CA VAL A 148 3.53 15.16 7.22
C VAL A 148 3.70 16.48 6.47
N LYS A 149 2.74 17.40 6.58
CA LYS A 149 2.84 18.73 5.96
C LYS A 149 4.00 19.54 6.56
N GLU A 150 4.07 19.64 7.88
CA GLU A 150 5.14 20.37 8.58
C GLU A 150 6.50 19.76 8.28
N PHE A 151 6.58 18.43 8.20
CA PHE A 151 7.79 17.73 7.82
C PHE A 151 8.26 18.07 6.41
N LEU A 152 7.36 18.05 5.42
CA LEU A 152 7.67 18.46 4.04
C LEU A 152 8.01 19.96 3.97
N ASP A 153 7.37 20.80 4.78
CA ASP A 153 7.67 22.23 4.86
C ASP A 153 9.06 22.51 5.44
N LYS A 154 9.49 21.71 6.42
CA LYS A 154 10.81 21.80 7.07
C LYS A 154 11.93 21.22 6.22
N THR A 155 11.66 20.15 5.46
CA THR A 155 12.70 19.34 4.82
C THR A 155 12.91 19.68 3.34
N CYS A 156 11.84 19.96 2.58
CA CYS A 156 11.93 20.20 1.14
C CYS A 156 12.27 21.66 0.82
N TRP A 157 13.25 21.87 -0.06
CA TRP A 157 13.69 23.21 -0.47
C TRP A 157 12.93 23.73 -1.68
N SER A 158 12.42 22.84 -2.52
CA SER A 158 11.73 23.16 -3.76
C SER A 158 10.22 22.92 -3.67
N GLY A 159 9.45 23.78 -4.33
CA GLY A 159 8.01 23.61 -4.47
C GLY A 159 7.63 22.37 -5.28
N TYR A 160 8.52 21.89 -6.15
CA TYR A 160 8.34 20.64 -6.91
C TYR A 160 8.32 19.43 -5.97
N THR A 161 9.40 19.21 -5.22
CA THR A 161 9.57 18.08 -4.28
C THR A 161 8.45 18.03 -3.24
N LYS A 162 8.08 19.18 -2.68
CA LYS A 162 6.97 19.29 -1.72
C LYS A 162 5.64 18.82 -2.31
N LYS A 163 5.34 19.18 -3.56
CA LYS A 163 4.10 18.77 -4.24
C LYS A 163 4.13 17.30 -4.67
N THR A 164 5.23 16.83 -5.23
CA THR A 164 5.35 15.44 -5.73
C THR A 164 5.29 14.45 -4.58
N HIS A 165 6.08 14.63 -3.52
CA HIS A 165 5.99 13.77 -2.33
C HIS A 165 4.68 13.94 -1.57
N GLY A 166 4.17 15.16 -1.43
CA GLY A 166 2.85 15.38 -0.81
C GLY A 166 1.72 14.64 -1.54
N THR A 167 1.77 14.62 -2.87
CA THR A 167 0.81 13.86 -3.70
C THR A 167 1.03 12.36 -3.58
N SER A 168 2.28 11.90 -3.59
CA SER A 168 2.64 10.49 -3.41
C SER A 168 2.13 9.95 -2.06
N LEU A 169 2.44 10.65 -0.97
CA LEU A 169 2.00 10.26 0.38
C LEU A 169 0.48 10.25 0.52
N GLN A 170 -0.22 11.18 -0.15
CA GLN A 170 -1.67 11.16 -0.22
C GLN A 170 -2.20 9.92 -0.96
N ARG A 171 -1.57 9.52 -2.06
CA ARG A 171 -1.95 8.31 -2.83
C ARG A 171 -1.75 7.05 -2.00
N CYS A 172 -0.63 6.96 -1.26
CA CYS A 172 -0.30 5.80 -0.43
C CYS A 172 -1.26 5.64 0.77
N ASN A 173 -1.64 6.73 1.43
CA ASN A 173 -2.41 6.68 2.67
C ASN A 173 -3.92 6.89 2.49
N GLY A 174 -4.38 7.26 1.28
CA GLY A 174 -5.78 7.64 1.04
C GLY A 174 -6.22 8.91 1.79
N CYS A 175 -5.31 9.54 2.54
CA CYS A 175 -5.56 10.71 3.37
C CYS A 175 -4.81 11.91 2.80
N ARG A 176 -5.48 13.06 2.70
CA ARG A 176 -4.88 14.26 2.12
C ARG A 176 -3.74 14.77 3.02
N ALA A 177 -2.50 14.66 2.55
CA ALA A 177 -1.32 15.18 3.25
C ALA A 177 -1.38 16.70 3.55
N ARG A 178 -2.29 17.43 2.89
CA ARG A 178 -2.51 18.88 3.12
C ARG A 178 -3.31 19.23 4.37
N ARG A 179 -3.91 18.26 5.10
CA ARG A 179 -4.59 18.52 6.37
C ARG A 179 -3.96 17.67 7.48
N HIS A 180 -3.96 18.21 8.69
CA HIS A 180 -3.32 17.79 9.95
C HIS A 180 -3.65 16.37 10.47
N VAL A 181 -3.87 15.39 9.60
CA VAL A 181 -4.48 14.10 9.96
C VAL A 181 -3.47 12.96 9.98
N VAL A 182 -2.31 13.11 9.33
CA VAL A 182 -1.30 12.06 9.24
C VAL A 182 0.00 12.55 9.86
N VAL A 183 0.46 11.81 10.86
CA VAL A 183 1.68 12.06 11.64
C VAL A 183 2.86 11.31 11.03
N VAL A 184 4.07 11.88 11.10
CA VAL A 184 5.25 11.35 10.41
C VAL A 184 5.58 9.94 10.87
N LEU A 185 5.48 9.68 12.18
CA LEU A 185 5.79 8.36 12.75
C LEU A 185 4.93 7.24 12.15
N SER A 186 3.69 7.53 11.78
CA SER A 186 2.79 6.54 11.17
C SER A 186 3.16 6.18 9.72
N VAL A 187 3.87 7.06 9.01
CA VAL A 187 4.09 6.96 7.55
C VAL A 187 5.46 6.41 7.23
N VAL A 188 6.50 6.82 7.96
CA VAL A 188 7.88 6.44 7.66
C VAL A 188 8.09 4.91 7.71
N PRO A 189 7.53 4.16 8.68
CA PRO A 189 7.60 2.70 8.66
C PRO A 189 6.90 2.09 7.46
N GLN A 190 5.83 2.71 6.94
CA GLN A 190 5.15 2.24 5.73
C GLN A 190 6.04 2.45 4.50
N VAL A 191 6.75 3.59 4.42
CA VAL A 191 7.73 3.85 3.36
C VAL A 191 8.88 2.85 3.41
N ARG A 192 9.33 2.45 4.61
CA ARG A 192 10.34 1.38 4.78
C ARG A 192 9.79 -0.01 4.42
N LEU A 193 8.59 -0.34 4.86
CA LEU A 193 7.94 -1.63 4.59
C LEU A 193 7.56 -1.80 3.12
N TRP A 194 7.32 -0.70 2.40
CA TRP A 194 6.95 -0.72 0.99
C TRP A 194 8.10 -0.32 0.04
N SER A 195 9.26 0.06 0.61
CA SER A 195 10.41 0.70 -0.04
C SER A 195 10.05 1.97 -0.83
N ALA A 196 11.04 2.81 -1.17
CA ALA A 196 10.87 3.94 -2.07
C ALA A 196 10.29 3.53 -3.46
N GLN A 197 10.36 2.23 -3.80
CA GLN A 197 9.78 1.61 -4.98
C GLN A 197 8.27 1.33 -4.87
N SER A 198 7.63 1.58 -3.72
CA SER A 198 6.19 1.33 -3.51
C SER A 198 5.25 1.93 -4.57
N CYS A 199 5.63 3.07 -5.16
CA CYS A 199 4.86 3.76 -6.18
C CYS A 199 5.25 3.40 -7.62
N SER A 200 6.21 2.49 -7.79
CA SER A 200 6.67 2.03 -9.10
C SER A 200 5.84 0.85 -9.60
N TYR A 201 5.85 0.66 -10.91
CA TYR A 201 5.19 -0.48 -11.57
C TYR A 201 6.15 -1.66 -11.82
N TRP A 202 7.46 -1.42 -11.84
CA TRP A 202 8.48 -2.44 -12.03
C TRP A 202 9.15 -2.79 -10.71
N ASP A 203 9.27 -4.09 -10.43
CA ASP A 203 9.90 -4.64 -9.22
C ASP A 203 9.32 -4.03 -7.92
N ALA A 204 7.99 -3.85 -7.91
CA ALA A 204 7.31 -2.98 -6.96
C ALA A 204 5.87 -3.42 -6.70
N GLY A 205 5.21 -2.75 -5.74
CA GLY A 205 3.89 -3.13 -5.24
C GLY A 205 2.75 -3.09 -6.27
N GLN A 206 2.94 -2.45 -7.43
CA GLN A 206 1.93 -2.33 -8.49
C GLN A 206 2.21 -3.22 -9.72
N GLU A 207 3.17 -4.14 -9.63
CA GLU A 207 3.63 -4.93 -10.78
C GLU A 207 2.52 -5.82 -11.38
N ARG A 208 1.68 -6.43 -10.53
CA ARG A 208 0.76 -7.49 -10.94
C ARG A 208 -0.64 -7.31 -10.38
N LYS A 209 -1.58 -7.99 -11.02
CA LYS A 209 -2.96 -8.19 -10.55
C LYS A 209 -3.32 -9.68 -10.65
N PHE A 210 -4.37 -10.09 -9.95
CA PHE A 210 -4.89 -11.46 -10.00
C PHE A 210 -5.81 -11.67 -11.23
N MET A 211 -5.62 -12.78 -11.92
CA MET A 211 -6.50 -13.21 -13.01
C MET A 211 -7.87 -13.56 -12.42
N GLY A 212 -8.93 -12.91 -12.90
CA GLY A 212 -10.29 -13.04 -12.36
C GLY A 212 -10.60 -12.10 -11.20
N GLY A 213 -9.62 -11.32 -10.72
CA GLY A 213 -9.79 -10.35 -9.63
C GLY A 213 -9.21 -10.79 -8.28
N SER A 214 -9.18 -9.88 -7.33
CA SER A 214 -8.51 -10.01 -6.03
C SER A 214 -9.34 -10.68 -4.94
N GLN A 215 -10.66 -10.72 -5.11
CA GLN A 215 -11.57 -11.38 -4.17
C GLN A 215 -11.67 -12.89 -4.39
N THR A 216 -11.23 -13.38 -5.56
CA THR A 216 -11.89 -14.40 -6.40
C THR A 216 -12.56 -15.59 -5.70
N ASN A 217 -13.76 -15.87 -6.24
CA ASN A 217 -14.81 -16.82 -5.85
C ASN A 217 -14.37 -18.22 -5.42
#